data_AF-A0A5C8D6R0-F1
#
_entry.id   AF-A0A5C8D6R0-F1
#
_cell.length_a   1.000
_cell.length_b   1.000
_cell.length_c   1.000
_cell.angle_alpha   90.00
_cell.angle_beta   90.00
_cell.angle_gamma   90.00
#
_symmetry.space_group_name_H-M   'P 1'
#
loop_
_entity.id
_entity.type
_entity.pdbx_description
1 polymer ?
#
loop_
_entity_poly.entity_id
_entity_poly.type
_entity_poly.pdbx_seq_one_letter_code
_entity_poly.pdbx_strand_id
1 'polypeptide(L)'
;MKSLFKLFFISILFFNIMFTISCGLPDITSIYQEMNQPFITKLIPGPNKVTVEFQAQNNEPAFSGYNIYFGDSVNPQKYKLYNQQKTRPTIINKNSQNITSYSYTIGVGSYYSTGGDSEVTTLTASEIQNGIPIYVWVSAYQITPQNESIYYFDYAQMATPREENTGSFSSGNITSGGKTLATVGTSGGNLTFQNGGGIQSRSASSLYEVTIPPESGYSTAALTVEANKLYLTKTVDGGKNYYGKIFVKSVSGTTATVDYCLQTAADVLSY
;
A
#
# COMPACT_ATOMS: atom_id res chain seq x y z
N MET A 1 -39.87 61.96 -39.37
CA MET A 1 -38.44 61.58 -39.29
C MET A 1 -37.84 61.61 -37.88
N LYS A 2 -38.24 62.49 -36.95
CA LYS A 2 -37.64 62.57 -35.59
C LYS A 2 -37.95 61.39 -34.64
N SER A 3 -39.03 60.64 -34.87
CA SER A 3 -39.44 59.49 -34.02
C SER A 3 -38.75 58.17 -34.39
N LEU A 4 -38.62 57.88 -35.69
CA LEU A 4 -37.90 56.68 -36.16
C LEU A 4 -36.42 56.68 -35.78
N PHE A 5 -35.78 57.85 -35.80
CA PHE A 5 -34.36 57.97 -35.41
C PHE A 5 -34.13 57.66 -33.92
N LYS A 6 -35.10 57.97 -33.05
CA LYS A 6 -35.03 57.64 -31.62
C LYS A 6 -35.22 56.13 -31.37
N LEU A 7 -36.13 55.48 -32.11
CA LEU A 7 -36.31 54.03 -32.02
C LEU A 7 -35.09 53.25 -32.50
N PHE A 8 -34.41 53.74 -33.54
CA PHE A 8 -33.19 53.14 -34.07
C PHE A 8 -32.00 53.27 -33.09
N PHE A 9 -31.87 54.42 -32.41
CA PHE A 9 -30.85 54.59 -31.37
C PHE A 9 -31.12 53.76 -30.11
N ILE A 10 -32.38 53.60 -29.72
CA ILE A 10 -32.76 52.73 -28.58
C ILE A 10 -32.51 51.25 -28.92
N SER A 11 -32.77 50.81 -30.16
CA SER A 11 -32.51 49.42 -30.55
C SER A 11 -31.02 49.11 -30.65
N ILE A 12 -30.19 50.04 -31.15
CA ILE A 12 -28.73 49.90 -31.16
C ILE A 12 -28.17 49.87 -29.74
N LEU A 13 -28.70 50.69 -28.83
CA LEU A 13 -28.29 50.69 -27.42
C LEU A 13 -28.64 49.37 -26.72
N PHE A 14 -29.84 48.82 -26.98
CA PHE A 14 -30.23 47.50 -26.46
C PHE A 14 -29.41 46.36 -27.08
N PHE A 15 -29.08 46.42 -28.36
CA PHE A 15 -28.26 45.40 -29.03
C PHE A 15 -26.82 45.41 -28.49
N ASN A 16 -26.24 46.59 -28.23
CA ASN A 16 -24.91 46.69 -27.62
C ASN A 16 -24.91 46.24 -26.15
N ILE A 17 -25.95 46.56 -25.37
CA ILE A 17 -26.06 46.08 -23.98
C ILE A 17 -26.22 44.55 -23.93
N MET A 18 -27.02 43.94 -24.82
CA MET A 18 -27.19 42.49 -24.88
C MET A 18 -25.92 41.75 -25.33
N PHE A 19 -25.06 42.37 -26.15
CA PHE A 19 -23.76 41.80 -26.53
C PHE A 19 -22.67 42.00 -25.47
N THR A 20 -22.80 43.00 -24.58
CA THR A 20 -21.84 43.22 -23.47
C THR A 20 -22.18 42.53 -22.16
N ILE A 21 -23.37 41.91 -22.04
CA ILE A 21 -23.73 41.05 -20.88
C ILE A 21 -23.60 39.55 -21.24
N SER A 22 -23.23 39.22 -22.48
CA SER A 22 -22.76 37.89 -22.85
C SER A 22 -21.24 37.79 -22.77
N CYS A 23 -20.69 38.13 -21.60
CA CYS A 23 -19.66 37.27 -21.05
C CYS A 23 -20.43 36.19 -20.31
N GLY A 24 -20.86 35.14 -21.02
CA GLY A 24 -21.01 33.87 -20.34
C GLY A 24 -19.70 33.69 -19.58
N LEU A 25 -19.75 33.70 -18.24
CA LEU A 25 -18.58 33.29 -17.49
C LEU A 25 -18.14 31.99 -18.15
N PRO A 26 -16.87 31.84 -18.57
CA PRO A 26 -16.37 30.49 -18.73
C PRO A 26 -16.70 29.84 -17.40
N ASP A 27 -17.54 28.82 -17.44
CA ASP A 27 -17.91 28.10 -16.25
C ASP A 27 -16.61 27.48 -15.74
N ILE A 28 -15.90 28.18 -14.86
CA ILE A 28 -14.65 27.73 -14.27
C ILE A 28 -14.92 26.48 -13.41
N THR A 29 -16.20 26.16 -13.14
CA THR A 29 -16.60 24.87 -12.55
C THR A 29 -16.57 23.71 -13.55
N SER A 30 -16.40 23.96 -14.85
CA SER A 30 -16.33 22.90 -15.88
C SER A 30 -14.91 22.40 -16.17
N ILE A 31 -13.87 22.96 -15.53
CA ILE A 31 -12.64 22.20 -15.37
C ILE A 31 -12.94 21.27 -14.20
N TYR A 32 -13.33 20.03 -14.48
CA TYR A 32 -13.17 18.96 -13.50
C TYR A 32 -11.68 18.90 -13.16
N GLN A 33 -11.26 19.66 -12.14
CA GLN A 33 -9.97 19.43 -11.52
C GLN A 33 -10.15 18.11 -10.78
N GLU A 34 -9.79 17.03 -11.46
CA GLU A 34 -9.80 15.71 -10.85
C GLU A 34 -8.84 15.75 -9.66
N MET A 35 -9.36 15.35 -8.50
CA MET A 35 -8.53 15.16 -7.33
C MET A 35 -7.37 14.25 -7.68
N ASN A 36 -6.15 14.78 -7.55
CA ASN A 36 -4.94 14.04 -7.82
C ASN A 36 -4.91 12.73 -7.04
N GLN A 37 -4.67 11.65 -7.78
CA GLN A 37 -4.66 10.30 -7.27
C GLN A 37 -3.45 10.08 -6.34
N PRO A 38 -3.65 9.51 -5.13
CA PRO A 38 -2.55 9.03 -4.31
C PRO A 38 -1.83 7.86 -5.00
N PHE A 39 -0.51 7.83 -4.88
CA PHE A 39 0.34 6.77 -5.38
C PHE A 39 0.86 5.91 -4.22
N ILE A 40 0.44 4.64 -4.15
CA ILE A 40 0.97 3.70 -3.15
C ILE A 40 2.44 3.44 -3.48
N THR A 41 3.32 3.90 -2.60
CA THR A 41 4.76 3.71 -2.74
C THR A 41 5.19 2.36 -2.20
N LYS A 42 4.49 1.85 -1.17
CA LYS A 42 4.87 0.60 -0.50
C LYS A 42 3.70 -0.01 0.26
N LEU A 43 3.59 -1.33 0.21
CA LEU A 43 2.82 -2.11 1.17
C LEU A 43 3.79 -2.90 2.05
N ILE A 44 3.60 -2.83 3.36
CA ILE A 44 4.43 -3.49 4.37
C ILE A 44 3.56 -4.42 5.22
N PRO A 45 3.49 -5.70 4.88
CA PRO A 45 2.80 -6.70 5.68
C PRO A 45 3.52 -7.04 6.96
N GLY A 46 2.70 -7.42 7.94
CA GLY A 46 3.10 -7.98 9.21
C GLY A 46 1.99 -8.88 9.76
N PRO A 47 2.04 -9.24 11.06
CA PRO A 47 1.13 -10.21 11.63
C PRO A 47 -0.31 -9.67 11.64
N ASN A 48 -1.18 -10.30 10.86
CA ASN A 48 -2.58 -9.92 10.67
C ASN A 48 -2.77 -8.43 10.32
N LYS A 49 -1.82 -7.86 9.57
CA LYS A 49 -1.85 -6.44 9.20
C LYS A 49 -1.07 -6.15 7.92
N VAL A 50 -1.41 -5.05 7.27
CA VAL A 50 -0.63 -4.42 6.19
C VAL A 50 -0.57 -2.93 6.43
N THR A 51 0.63 -2.37 6.42
CA THR A 51 0.84 -0.92 6.44
C THR A 51 0.97 -0.41 5.02
N VAL A 52 0.17 0.60 4.70
CA VAL A 52 0.11 1.25 3.40
C VAL A 52 0.90 2.55 3.51
N GLU A 53 1.95 2.67 2.72
CA GLU A 53 2.66 3.93 2.51
C GLU A 53 2.32 4.45 1.13
N PHE A 54 1.92 5.71 1.05
CA PHE A 54 1.58 6.35 -0.20
C PHE A 54 1.98 7.82 -0.20
N GLN A 55 2.23 8.35 -1.39
CA GLN A 55 2.48 9.76 -1.61
C GLN A 55 1.32 10.39 -2.36
N ALA A 56 0.97 11.61 -1.98
CA ALA A 56 -0.09 12.33 -2.64
C ALA A 56 0.10 13.84 -2.52
N GLN A 57 -0.44 14.55 -3.49
CA GLN A 57 -0.49 16.01 -3.54
C GLN A 57 -1.84 16.36 -4.12
N ASN A 58 -2.68 17.09 -3.40
CA ASN A 58 -4.02 17.40 -3.89
C ASN A 58 -4.33 18.88 -3.64
N ASN A 59 -4.44 19.66 -4.71
CA ASN A 59 -4.66 21.10 -4.61
C ASN A 59 -6.13 21.49 -4.72
N GLU A 60 -7.02 20.52 -4.97
CA GLU A 60 -8.45 20.74 -5.15
C GLU A 60 -9.06 21.37 -3.88
N PRO A 61 -9.68 22.56 -3.95
CA PRO A 61 -10.26 23.23 -2.79
C PRO A 61 -11.28 22.39 -1.99
N ALA A 62 -12.00 21.49 -2.67
CA ALA A 62 -12.98 20.60 -2.02
C ALA A 62 -12.34 19.34 -1.37
N PHE A 63 -11.05 19.09 -1.58
CA PHE A 63 -10.35 17.93 -1.04
C PHE A 63 -10.42 17.87 0.49
N SER A 64 -10.82 16.71 1.01
CA SER A 64 -11.08 16.48 2.43
C SER A 64 -10.19 15.37 3.04
N GLY A 65 -9.47 14.61 2.22
CA GLY A 65 -8.58 13.55 2.67
C GLY A 65 -8.56 12.32 1.77
N TYR A 66 -8.11 11.18 2.30
CA TYR A 66 -7.97 9.94 1.55
C TYR A 66 -8.80 8.81 2.14
N ASN A 67 -9.51 8.10 1.26
CA ASN A 67 -10.16 6.84 1.61
C ASN A 67 -9.21 5.69 1.32
N ILE A 68 -9.20 4.72 2.22
CA ILE A 68 -8.44 3.48 2.07
C ILE A 68 -9.42 2.33 2.07
N TYR A 69 -9.20 1.41 1.16
CA TYR A 69 -9.95 0.20 1.00
C TYR A 69 -9.02 -1.00 0.96
N PHE A 70 -9.58 -2.15 1.30
CA PHE A 70 -8.96 -3.41 0.94
C PHE A 70 -10.00 -4.46 0.57
N GLY A 71 -9.54 -5.53 -0.07
CA GLY A 71 -10.39 -6.65 -0.45
C GLY A 71 -9.62 -7.77 -1.12
N ASP A 72 -10.33 -8.55 -1.91
CA ASP A 72 -9.75 -9.59 -2.76
C ASP A 72 -9.47 -9.06 -4.17
N SER A 73 -8.93 -9.91 -5.05
CA SER A 73 -8.59 -9.56 -6.43
C SER A 73 -9.80 -9.18 -7.29
N VAL A 74 -11.01 -9.58 -6.89
CA VAL A 74 -12.24 -9.32 -7.63
C VAL A 74 -12.87 -8.01 -7.17
N ASN A 75 -12.84 -7.74 -5.87
CA ASN A 75 -13.34 -6.50 -5.28
C ASN A 75 -12.35 -5.92 -4.26
N PRO A 76 -11.32 -5.19 -4.72
CA PRO A 76 -10.39 -4.46 -3.85
C PRO A 76 -11.05 -3.40 -2.96
N GLN A 77 -12.28 -2.97 -3.26
CA GLN A 77 -13.04 -2.00 -2.46
C GLN A 77 -14.01 -2.65 -1.46
N LYS A 78 -14.00 -3.98 -1.34
CA LYS A 78 -14.95 -4.73 -0.50
C LYS A 78 -15.03 -4.19 0.91
N TYR A 79 -13.90 -3.86 1.52
CA TYR A 79 -13.81 -3.32 2.87
C TYR A 79 -13.42 -1.85 2.82
N LYS A 80 -14.32 -0.97 3.26
CA LYS A 80 -14.09 0.48 3.37
C LYS A 80 -13.57 0.81 4.75
N LEU A 81 -12.43 1.47 4.86
CA LEU A 81 -11.85 1.84 6.15
C LEU A 81 -12.30 3.22 6.60
N TYR A 82 -12.49 3.39 7.90
CA TYR A 82 -12.94 4.62 8.53
C TYR A 82 -11.90 5.13 9.52
N ASN A 83 -11.95 6.42 9.81
CA ASN A 83 -11.11 7.01 10.86
C ASN A 83 -11.61 6.62 12.26
N GLN A 84 -10.91 7.09 13.30
CA GLN A 84 -11.25 6.82 14.70
C GLN A 84 -12.62 7.34 15.14
N GLN A 85 -13.19 8.31 14.40
CA GLN A 85 -14.54 8.83 14.62
C GLN A 85 -15.61 8.04 13.85
N LYS A 86 -15.25 6.92 13.22
CA LYS A 86 -16.12 6.11 12.36
C LYS A 86 -16.71 6.89 11.18
N THR A 87 -15.96 7.86 10.66
CA THR A 87 -16.35 8.68 9.51
C THR A 87 -15.34 8.58 8.38
N ARG A 88 -15.72 9.09 7.20
CA ARG A 88 -14.86 9.23 6.03
C ARG A 88 -14.39 10.69 5.91
N PRO A 89 -13.18 10.96 5.41
CA PRO A 89 -12.21 9.99 4.89
C PRO A 89 -11.47 9.21 5.98
N THR A 90 -10.83 8.10 5.59
CA THR A 90 -9.97 7.28 6.46
C THR A 90 -8.82 8.11 7.04
N ILE A 91 -8.17 8.92 6.20
CA ILE A 91 -7.18 9.94 6.61
C ILE A 91 -7.74 11.31 6.28
N ILE A 92 -7.94 12.14 7.30
CA ILE A 92 -8.36 13.54 7.12
C ILE A 92 -7.14 14.37 6.73
N ASN A 93 -7.25 15.13 5.65
CA ASN A 93 -6.21 16.06 5.25
C ASN A 93 -6.80 17.25 4.49
N LYS A 94 -6.07 18.37 4.47
CA LYS A 94 -6.42 19.55 3.67
C LYS A 94 -5.64 19.56 2.36
N ASN A 95 -6.14 20.36 1.41
CA ASN A 95 -5.48 20.56 0.13
C ASN A 95 -4.06 21.14 0.33
N SER A 96 -3.13 20.70 -0.50
CA SER A 96 -1.72 21.07 -0.46
C SER A 96 -1.12 21.03 -1.85
N GLN A 97 -0.26 22.01 -2.14
CA GLN A 97 0.58 22.03 -3.34
C GLN A 97 1.88 21.23 -3.17
N ASN A 98 2.14 20.63 -2.01
CA ASN A 98 3.33 19.82 -1.78
C ASN A 98 2.96 18.32 -1.76
N ILE A 99 3.81 17.49 -2.37
CA ILE A 99 3.74 16.04 -2.20
C ILE A 99 4.02 15.72 -0.74
N THR A 100 3.11 14.95 -0.13
CA THR A 100 3.19 14.51 1.25
C THR A 100 3.14 12.99 1.29
N SER A 101 3.94 12.38 2.16
CA SER A 101 3.90 10.94 2.43
C SER A 101 2.94 10.65 3.58
N TYR A 102 2.13 9.61 3.41
CA TYR A 102 1.17 9.12 4.39
C TYR A 102 1.46 7.66 4.72
N SER A 103 1.08 7.27 5.93
CA SER A 103 1.15 5.88 6.39
C SER A 103 -0.13 5.52 7.12
N TYR A 104 -0.68 4.34 6.83
CA TYR A 104 -1.86 3.80 7.51
C TYR A 104 -1.74 2.30 7.67
N THR A 105 -2.00 1.78 8.87
CA THR A 105 -2.00 0.33 9.11
C THR A 105 -3.42 -0.23 9.06
N ILE A 106 -3.66 -1.11 8.09
CA ILE A 106 -4.83 -1.97 8.03
C ILE A 106 -4.55 -3.18 8.92
N GLY A 107 -5.33 -3.37 9.98
CA GLY A 107 -5.13 -4.46 10.92
C GLY A 107 -6.30 -4.62 11.88
N VAL A 108 -6.23 -5.68 12.70
CA VAL A 108 -7.21 -5.94 13.77
C VAL A 108 -7.47 -4.67 14.59
N GLY A 109 -8.75 -4.35 14.81
CA GLY A 109 -9.20 -3.14 15.49
C GLY A 109 -9.44 -1.92 14.59
N SER A 110 -9.05 -1.94 13.31
CA SER A 110 -9.37 -0.85 12.39
C SER A 110 -10.88 -0.79 12.13
N TYR A 111 -11.45 0.41 12.06
CA TYR A 111 -12.87 0.58 11.74
C TYR A 111 -13.13 0.37 10.25
N TYR A 112 -14.14 -0.45 9.93
CA TYR A 112 -14.46 -0.80 8.56
C TYR A 112 -15.97 -1.09 8.35
N SER A 113 -16.39 -1.12 7.08
CA SER A 113 -17.69 -1.65 6.63
C SER A 113 -17.56 -2.37 5.29
N THR A 114 -18.53 -3.22 4.93
CA THR A 114 -18.55 -3.97 3.65
C THR A 114 -19.49 -3.37 2.59
N GLY A 115 -20.15 -2.24 2.87
CA GLY A 115 -21.18 -1.66 2.00
C GLY A 115 -21.62 -0.27 2.48
N GLY A 116 -22.20 0.53 1.57
CA GLY A 116 -22.48 1.96 1.74
C GLY A 116 -23.32 2.33 2.98
N ASP A 117 -24.21 1.43 3.42
CA ASP A 117 -25.11 1.65 4.56
C ASP A 117 -24.90 0.63 5.70
N SER A 118 -23.79 -0.12 5.68
CA SER A 118 -23.49 -1.11 6.73
C SER A 118 -22.93 -0.42 7.99
N GLU A 119 -23.25 -0.98 9.16
CA GLU A 119 -22.71 -0.51 10.44
C GLU A 119 -21.17 -0.56 10.44
N VAL A 120 -20.55 0.51 10.93
CA VAL A 120 -19.09 0.58 11.08
C VAL A 120 -18.66 -0.22 12.32
N THR A 121 -17.98 -1.34 12.06
CA THR A 121 -17.46 -2.27 13.07
C THR A 121 -15.93 -2.32 13.01
N THR A 122 -15.30 -3.16 13.84
CA THR A 122 -13.85 -3.33 13.93
C THR A 122 -13.38 -4.60 13.23
N LEU A 123 -12.26 -4.51 12.51
CA LEU A 123 -11.61 -5.68 11.90
C LEU A 123 -11.18 -6.69 12.96
N THR A 124 -11.42 -7.95 12.65
CA THR A 124 -11.08 -9.14 13.40
C THR A 124 -9.96 -9.90 12.71
N ALA A 125 -9.30 -10.82 13.42
CA ALA A 125 -8.24 -11.65 12.86
C ALA A 125 -8.71 -12.50 11.66
N SER A 126 -9.99 -12.87 11.61
CA SER A 126 -10.58 -13.61 10.48
C SER A 126 -10.74 -12.79 9.20
N GLU A 127 -10.74 -11.46 9.28
CA GLU A 127 -10.90 -10.60 8.10
C GLU A 127 -9.57 -10.18 7.48
N ILE A 128 -8.47 -10.26 8.25
CA ILE A 128 -7.11 -9.99 7.79
C ILE A 128 -6.16 -11.09 8.27
N GLN A 129 -6.13 -12.18 7.51
CA GLN A 129 -5.43 -13.41 7.87
C GLN A 129 -4.02 -13.49 7.27
N ASN A 130 -3.09 -14.07 8.03
CA ASN A 130 -1.76 -14.38 7.52
C ASN A 130 -1.84 -15.41 6.39
N GLY A 131 -1.08 -15.19 5.31
CA GLY A 131 -1.05 -16.03 4.12
C GLY A 131 -2.18 -15.80 3.12
N ILE A 132 -3.14 -14.92 3.41
CA ILE A 132 -4.23 -14.57 2.49
C ILE A 132 -3.96 -13.22 1.85
N PRO A 133 -3.68 -13.15 0.52
CA PRO A 133 -3.42 -11.88 -0.14
C PRO A 133 -4.61 -10.92 -0.04
N ILE A 134 -4.31 -9.64 0.19
CA ILE A 134 -5.27 -8.55 0.14
C ILE A 134 -4.84 -7.54 -0.93
N TYR A 135 -5.81 -6.88 -1.52
CA TYR A 135 -5.62 -5.82 -2.52
C TYR A 135 -6.02 -4.50 -1.89
N VAL A 136 -5.07 -3.57 -1.81
CA VAL A 136 -5.23 -2.26 -1.16
C VAL A 136 -5.45 -1.19 -2.22
N TRP A 137 -6.44 -0.34 -2.02
CA TRP A 137 -6.69 0.82 -2.86
C TRP A 137 -6.83 2.08 -1.99
N VAL A 138 -6.14 3.16 -2.38
CA VAL A 138 -6.29 4.49 -1.80
C VAL A 138 -6.92 5.42 -2.85
N SER A 139 -7.90 6.24 -2.46
CA SER A 139 -8.49 7.28 -3.31
C SER A 139 -8.49 8.62 -2.60
N ALA A 140 -8.38 9.72 -3.36
CA ALA A 140 -8.65 11.04 -2.82
C ALA A 140 -10.16 11.21 -2.63
N TYR A 141 -10.57 12.01 -1.65
CA TYR A 141 -11.97 12.18 -1.25
C TYR A 141 -12.32 13.64 -0.98
N GLN A 142 -13.51 14.04 -1.39
CA GLN A 142 -14.18 15.28 -0.98
C GLN A 142 -15.51 14.95 -0.29
N ILE A 143 -15.83 15.66 0.79
CA ILE A 143 -17.06 15.43 1.57
C ILE A 143 -18.28 16.08 0.89
N THR A 144 -18.11 17.18 0.17
CA THR A 144 -19.22 17.98 -0.36
C THR A 144 -18.92 18.55 -1.76
N PRO A 145 -19.55 18.01 -2.83
CA PRO A 145 -20.36 16.79 -2.83
C PRO A 145 -19.48 15.56 -2.53
N GLN A 146 -20.05 14.49 -1.96
CA GLN A 146 -19.31 13.26 -1.74
C GLN A 146 -18.80 12.71 -3.08
N ASN A 147 -17.49 12.76 -3.29
CA ASN A 147 -16.88 12.30 -4.53
C ASN A 147 -15.46 11.79 -4.25
N GLU A 148 -14.98 10.92 -5.13
CA GLU A 148 -13.63 10.35 -5.08
C GLU A 148 -12.91 10.56 -6.40
N SER A 149 -11.58 10.49 -6.39
CA SER A 149 -10.80 10.44 -7.62
C SER A 149 -11.20 9.20 -8.43
N ILE A 150 -11.52 9.39 -9.71
CA ILE A 150 -12.11 8.35 -10.58
C ILE A 150 -10.99 7.72 -11.42
N TYR A 151 -10.55 6.50 -11.11
CA TYR A 151 -9.82 5.63 -12.04
C TYR A 151 -10.04 4.14 -11.68
N TYR A 152 -9.82 3.26 -12.68
CA TYR A 152 -10.12 1.82 -12.67
C TYR A 152 -9.40 1.03 -11.55
N PHE A 153 -9.95 -0.14 -11.21
CA PHE A 153 -9.45 -1.08 -10.19
C PHE A 153 -7.97 -1.50 -10.34
N ASP A 154 -7.32 -1.22 -11.47
CA ASP A 154 -5.94 -1.59 -11.79
C ASP A 154 -4.87 -0.94 -10.90
N TYR A 155 -5.23 0.05 -10.07
CA TYR A 155 -4.33 0.71 -9.13
C TYR A 155 -4.24 0.03 -7.76
N ALA A 156 -5.01 -1.04 -7.54
CA ALA A 156 -4.91 -1.80 -6.31
C ALA A 156 -3.58 -2.54 -6.24
N GLN A 157 -2.86 -2.41 -5.12
CA GLN A 157 -1.62 -3.15 -4.90
C GLN A 157 -1.86 -4.34 -3.98
N MET A 158 -1.27 -5.48 -4.33
CA MET A 158 -1.43 -6.72 -3.57
C MET A 158 -0.33 -6.87 -2.52
N ALA A 159 -0.71 -7.20 -1.29
CA ALA A 159 0.20 -7.63 -0.25
C ALA A 159 -0.42 -8.74 0.58
N THR A 160 0.42 -9.55 1.24
CA THR A 160 -0.06 -10.71 1.99
C THR A 160 0.40 -10.61 3.44
N PRO A 161 -0.52 -10.40 4.42
CA PRO A 161 -0.21 -10.47 5.83
C PRO A 161 0.56 -11.75 6.18
N ARG A 162 1.46 -11.67 7.15
CA ARG A 162 2.33 -12.80 7.50
C ARG A 162 2.86 -12.69 8.92
N GLU A 163 3.19 -13.84 9.49
CA GLU A 163 3.88 -13.89 10.76
C GLU A 163 5.31 -13.36 10.64
N GLU A 164 5.76 -12.67 11.68
CA GLU A 164 7.13 -12.18 11.84
C GLU A 164 7.68 -12.71 13.16
N ASN A 165 8.89 -13.24 13.11
CA ASN A 165 9.54 -13.86 14.26
C ASN A 165 10.91 -13.24 14.47
N THR A 166 11.37 -13.25 15.71
CA THR A 166 12.72 -12.84 16.10
C THR A 166 13.39 -14.00 16.81
N GLY A 167 14.67 -14.23 16.53
CA GLY A 167 15.43 -15.29 17.19
C GLY A 167 16.93 -15.02 17.23
N SER A 168 17.64 -15.80 18.04
CA SER A 168 19.11 -15.82 18.05
C SER A 168 19.60 -17.22 17.79
N PHE A 169 20.52 -17.37 16.83
CA PHE A 169 20.94 -18.67 16.31
C PHE A 169 22.46 -18.77 16.24
N SER A 170 23.00 -19.84 16.83
CA SER A 170 24.41 -20.24 16.72
C SER A 170 24.59 -21.55 15.95
N SER A 171 23.53 -22.35 15.83
CA SER A 171 23.44 -23.58 15.04
C SER A 171 21.97 -24.01 14.91
N GLY A 172 21.70 -25.02 14.08
CA GLY A 172 20.35 -25.61 13.95
C GLY A 172 19.55 -25.03 12.78
N ASN A 173 18.22 -24.99 12.88
CA ASN A 173 17.35 -24.53 11.80
C ASN A 173 16.58 -23.26 12.21
N ILE A 174 16.53 -22.28 11.32
CA ILE A 174 15.56 -21.18 11.36
C ILE A 174 14.31 -21.69 10.66
N THR A 175 13.20 -21.83 11.40
CA THR A 175 11.95 -22.36 10.88
C THR A 175 10.80 -21.38 11.06
N SER A 176 9.89 -21.33 10.09
CA SER A 176 8.66 -20.53 10.14
C SER A 176 7.59 -21.20 9.29
N GLY A 177 6.32 -21.17 9.72
CA GLY A 177 5.20 -21.80 8.98
C GLY A 177 5.41 -23.29 8.66
N GLY A 178 6.13 -24.02 9.51
CA GLY A 178 6.49 -25.42 9.28
C GLY A 178 7.55 -25.66 8.19
N LYS A 179 8.21 -24.61 7.69
CA LYS A 179 9.30 -24.68 6.70
C LYS A 179 10.62 -24.26 7.31
N THR A 180 11.70 -24.88 6.87
CA THR A 180 13.07 -24.43 7.17
C THR A 180 13.44 -23.30 6.20
N LEU A 181 13.73 -22.12 6.74
CA LEU A 181 14.22 -20.96 5.98
C LEU A 181 15.73 -21.03 5.79
N ALA A 182 16.47 -21.46 6.80
CA ALA A 182 17.89 -21.71 6.69
C ALA A 182 18.35 -22.72 7.75
N THR A 183 19.35 -23.52 7.40
CA THR A 183 20.18 -24.24 8.35
C THR A 183 21.38 -23.35 8.69
N VAL A 184 21.59 -23.16 9.98
CA VAL A 184 22.66 -22.37 10.58
C VAL A 184 23.81 -23.31 10.90
N GLY A 185 24.97 -23.04 10.31
CA GLY A 185 26.19 -23.79 10.51
C GLY A 185 27.39 -22.87 10.67
N THR A 186 28.57 -23.47 10.71
CA THR A 186 29.85 -22.74 10.76
C THR A 186 30.78 -23.28 9.69
N SER A 187 31.40 -22.39 8.92
CA SER A 187 32.43 -22.74 7.93
C SER A 187 33.57 -21.73 8.02
N GLY A 188 34.81 -22.23 8.09
CA GLY A 188 36.01 -21.38 8.21
C GLY A 188 35.97 -20.43 9.42
N GLY A 189 35.31 -20.80 10.51
CA GLY A 189 35.15 -19.98 11.71
C GLY A 189 34.03 -18.94 11.67
N ASN A 190 33.34 -18.79 10.53
CA ASN A 190 32.21 -17.87 10.37
C ASN A 190 30.88 -18.62 10.42
N LEU A 191 29.84 -17.95 10.93
CA LEU A 191 28.47 -18.43 10.78
C LEU A 191 28.06 -18.44 9.31
N THR A 192 27.30 -19.45 8.92
CA THR A 192 26.75 -19.58 7.57
C THR A 192 25.28 -19.95 7.59
N PHE A 193 24.51 -19.40 6.64
CA PHE A 193 23.16 -19.82 6.33
C PHE A 193 23.13 -20.61 5.02
N GLN A 194 22.42 -21.73 5.02
CA GLN A 194 22.18 -22.54 3.84
C GLN A 194 20.69 -22.90 3.74
N ASN A 195 20.14 -22.96 2.52
CA ASN A 195 18.79 -23.48 2.28
C ASN A 195 18.84 -24.48 1.11
N GLY A 196 18.16 -25.62 1.26
CA GLY A 196 18.14 -26.68 0.24
C GLY A 196 17.40 -26.33 -1.05
N GLY A 197 16.38 -25.47 -1.00
CA GLY A 197 15.71 -24.92 -2.19
C GLY A 197 16.37 -23.64 -2.72
N GLY A 198 17.25 -23.03 -1.93
CA GLY A 198 18.16 -21.96 -2.32
C GLY A 198 18.07 -20.71 -1.46
N ILE A 199 19.17 -19.97 -1.41
CA ILE A 199 19.34 -18.74 -0.65
C ILE A 199 20.12 -17.71 -1.48
N GLN A 200 19.82 -16.44 -1.27
CA GLN A 200 20.60 -15.31 -1.79
C GLN A 200 20.67 -14.21 -0.73
N SER A 201 21.64 -13.32 -0.82
CA SER A 201 21.81 -12.22 0.13
C SER A 201 21.90 -10.87 -0.56
N ARG A 202 21.56 -9.81 0.16
CA ARG A 202 21.77 -8.43 -0.23
C ARG A 202 21.90 -7.54 1.00
N SER A 203 22.52 -6.38 0.82
CA SER A 203 22.51 -5.31 1.81
C SER A 203 21.08 -4.85 2.06
N ALA A 204 20.73 -4.62 3.32
CA ALA A 204 19.43 -4.08 3.71
C ALA A 204 19.50 -3.45 5.10
N SER A 205 18.53 -2.62 5.43
CA SER A 205 18.34 -1.99 6.74
C SER A 205 17.22 -2.62 7.57
N SER A 206 16.37 -3.47 6.96
CA SER A 206 15.29 -4.18 7.65
C SER A 206 14.74 -5.37 6.86
N LEU A 207 13.84 -6.13 7.50
CA LEU A 207 13.04 -7.19 6.86
C LEU A 207 12.13 -6.65 5.74
N TYR A 208 11.80 -5.37 5.79
CA TYR A 208 10.79 -4.73 4.96
C TYR A 208 11.36 -4.08 3.69
N GLU A 209 12.66 -4.10 3.49
CA GLU A 209 13.29 -3.36 2.38
C GLU A 209 12.93 -3.94 1.01
N VAL A 210 12.90 -5.27 0.92
CA VAL A 210 12.39 -5.97 -0.26
C VAL A 210 10.95 -6.36 0.01
N THR A 211 10.00 -5.84 -0.75
CA THR A 211 8.59 -6.28 -0.69
C THR A 211 8.33 -7.44 -1.64
N ILE A 212 8.96 -7.44 -2.82
CA ILE A 212 8.85 -8.51 -3.82
C ILE A 212 10.23 -9.14 -4.04
N PRO A 213 10.56 -10.31 -3.45
CA PRO A 213 11.70 -11.15 -3.85
C PRO A 213 11.76 -11.40 -5.37
N PRO A 214 12.97 -11.56 -5.92
CA PRO A 214 13.14 -12.05 -7.28
C PRO A 214 12.73 -13.53 -7.38
N GLU A 215 12.36 -13.98 -8.58
CA GLU A 215 12.04 -15.40 -8.85
C GLU A 215 13.26 -16.30 -8.94
N SER A 216 14.42 -15.71 -9.25
CA SER A 216 15.66 -16.40 -9.58
C SER A 216 16.85 -15.83 -8.80
N GLY A 217 18.04 -16.42 -9.00
CA GLY A 217 19.28 -16.01 -8.32
C GLY A 217 19.53 -16.71 -6.98
N TYR A 218 18.68 -17.67 -6.60
CA TYR A 218 18.89 -18.49 -5.41
C TYR A 218 19.93 -19.60 -5.66
N SER A 219 20.84 -19.78 -4.70
CA SER A 219 21.90 -20.80 -4.72
C SER A 219 21.77 -21.72 -3.52
N THR A 220 22.14 -22.99 -3.66
CA THR A 220 22.19 -23.94 -2.51
C THR A 220 23.49 -23.84 -1.72
N ALA A 221 24.43 -22.98 -2.14
CA ALA A 221 25.68 -22.75 -1.43
C ALA A 221 25.42 -22.02 -0.11
N ALA A 222 26.20 -22.39 0.92
CA ALA A 222 26.17 -21.71 2.20
C ALA A 222 26.72 -20.27 2.06
N LEU A 223 25.99 -19.30 2.60
CA LEU A 223 26.38 -17.90 2.59
C LEU A 223 26.86 -17.49 3.99
N THR A 224 27.95 -16.72 4.05
CA THR A 224 28.43 -16.16 5.32
C THR A 224 27.38 -15.22 5.89
N VAL A 225 27.15 -15.31 7.21
CA VAL A 225 26.19 -14.48 7.94
C VAL A 225 26.85 -13.15 8.31
N GLU A 226 26.26 -12.06 7.84
CA GLU A 226 26.74 -10.69 8.07
C GLU A 226 25.62 -9.85 8.69
N ALA A 227 25.96 -8.95 9.60
CA ALA A 227 25.00 -7.99 10.15
C ALA A 227 24.54 -6.99 9.07
N ASN A 228 23.32 -6.47 9.21
CA ASN A 228 22.68 -5.56 8.26
C ASN A 228 22.58 -6.14 6.84
N LYS A 229 22.31 -7.46 6.78
CA LYS A 229 21.99 -8.14 5.53
C LYS A 229 20.65 -8.84 5.59
N LEU A 230 19.99 -8.82 4.43
CA LEU A 230 18.77 -9.56 4.17
C LEU A 230 19.11 -10.79 3.33
N TYR A 231 18.75 -11.95 3.85
CA TYR A 231 18.83 -13.23 3.17
C TYR A 231 17.43 -13.58 2.69
N LEU A 232 17.28 -13.79 1.39
CA LEU A 232 16.06 -14.27 0.78
C LEU A 232 16.19 -15.78 0.60
N THR A 233 15.18 -16.53 1.00
CA THR A 233 15.19 -18.00 0.99
C THR A 233 14.08 -18.50 0.09
N LYS A 234 14.34 -19.60 -0.62
CA LYS A 234 13.34 -20.32 -1.42
C LYS A 234 13.31 -21.75 -0.93
N THR A 235 12.18 -22.20 -0.41
CA THR A 235 11.97 -23.58 0.00
C THR A 235 11.03 -24.25 -0.99
N VAL A 236 11.43 -25.41 -1.52
CA VAL A 236 10.60 -26.21 -2.43
C VAL A 236 9.99 -27.35 -1.64
N ASP A 237 8.66 -27.43 -1.62
CA ASP A 237 7.93 -28.50 -0.95
C ASP A 237 6.67 -28.88 -1.75
N GLY A 238 6.49 -30.18 -2.00
CA GLY A 238 5.38 -30.69 -2.81
C GLY A 238 5.34 -30.11 -4.24
N GLY A 239 6.50 -29.75 -4.80
CA GLY A 239 6.59 -29.11 -6.13
C GLY A 239 6.20 -27.62 -6.16
N LYS A 240 5.91 -27.02 -5.00
CA LYS A 240 5.58 -25.59 -4.86
C LYS A 240 6.71 -24.81 -4.23
N ASN A 241 6.82 -23.53 -4.57
CA ASN A 241 7.84 -22.64 -4.02
C ASN A 241 7.26 -21.82 -2.87
N TYR A 242 8.01 -21.74 -1.77
CA TYR A 242 7.70 -20.88 -0.64
C TYR A 242 8.88 -19.96 -0.41
N TYR A 243 8.61 -18.67 -0.34
CA TYR A 243 9.66 -17.68 -0.16
C TYR A 243 9.76 -17.33 1.33
N GLY A 244 10.98 -17.15 1.86
CA GLY A 244 11.24 -16.58 3.18
C GLY A 244 12.23 -15.42 3.15
N LYS A 245 12.30 -14.70 4.27
CA LYS A 245 13.31 -13.67 4.52
C LYS A 245 13.91 -13.83 5.90
N ILE A 246 15.20 -13.53 6.02
CA ILE A 246 15.95 -13.47 7.27
C ILE A 246 16.78 -12.19 7.23
N PHE A 247 16.43 -11.22 8.05
CA PHE A 247 17.23 -10.01 8.27
C PHE A 247 18.12 -10.21 9.49
N VAL A 248 19.43 -10.04 9.32
CA VAL A 248 20.41 -10.18 10.41
C VAL A 248 20.66 -8.83 11.05
N LYS A 249 20.15 -8.65 12.27
CA LYS A 249 20.34 -7.40 13.04
C LYS A 249 21.77 -7.25 13.53
N SER A 250 22.34 -8.35 14.03
CA SER A 250 23.67 -8.36 14.62
C SER A 250 24.29 -9.75 14.58
N VAL A 251 25.62 -9.78 14.53
CA VAL A 251 26.42 -11.00 14.69
C VAL A 251 27.39 -10.74 15.84
N SER A 252 27.36 -11.60 16.87
CA SER A 252 28.24 -11.53 18.03
C SER A 252 28.96 -12.87 18.18
N GLY A 253 30.22 -12.91 17.76
CA GLY A 253 30.97 -14.17 17.64
C GLY A 253 30.29 -15.13 16.67
N THR A 254 29.93 -16.33 17.13
CA THR A 254 29.21 -17.34 16.34
C THR A 254 27.72 -17.36 16.60
N THR A 255 27.12 -16.24 17.01
CA THR A 255 25.67 -16.12 17.21
C THR A 255 25.11 -14.95 16.41
N ALA A 256 24.06 -15.18 15.64
CA ALA A 256 23.34 -14.15 14.88
C ALA A 256 21.97 -13.90 15.51
N THR A 257 21.61 -12.63 15.70
CA THR A 257 20.24 -12.22 16.07
C THR A 257 19.53 -11.75 14.81
N VAL A 258 18.37 -12.33 14.54
CA VAL A 258 17.68 -12.18 13.25
C VAL A 258 16.19 -11.93 13.44
N ASP A 259 15.61 -11.19 12.49
CA ASP A 259 14.17 -11.13 12.25
C ASP A 259 13.86 -11.91 10.98
N TYR A 260 12.78 -12.69 10.97
CA TYR A 260 12.50 -13.59 9.86
C TYR A 260 11.02 -13.87 9.67
N CYS A 261 10.67 -14.24 8.45
CA CYS A 261 9.31 -14.54 8.05
C CYS A 261 9.23 -15.51 6.86
N LEU A 262 8.05 -16.08 6.67
CA LEU A 262 7.70 -16.92 5.52
C LEU A 262 6.46 -16.35 4.83
N GLN A 263 6.44 -16.38 3.50
CA GLN A 263 5.20 -16.32 2.73
C GLN A 263 4.58 -17.71 2.73
N THR A 264 3.51 -17.90 3.52
CA THR A 264 2.85 -19.19 3.70
C THR A 264 2.03 -19.62 2.48
N ALA A 265 1.62 -18.68 1.63
CA ALA A 265 1.03 -18.99 0.33
C ALA A 265 2.10 -19.48 -0.65
N ALA A 266 1.83 -20.61 -1.29
CA ALA A 266 2.70 -21.15 -2.32
C ALA A 266 2.74 -20.25 -3.57
N ASP A 267 3.92 -20.14 -4.19
CA ASP A 267 4.18 -19.47 -5.46
C ASP A 267 3.78 -17.98 -5.48
N VAL A 268 3.68 -17.36 -4.30
CA VAL A 268 3.44 -15.93 -4.12
C VAL A 268 4.75 -15.24 -3.74
N LEU A 269 5.14 -14.25 -4.53
CA LEU A 269 6.34 -13.43 -4.31
C LEU A 269 6.05 -12.13 -3.56
N SER A 270 4.80 -11.80 -3.26
CA SER A 270 4.50 -10.57 -2.51
C SER A 270 4.57 -10.83 -1.01
N TYR A 271 5.13 -9.88 -0.27
CA TYR A 271 5.31 -9.92 1.17
C TYR A 271 4.90 -8.67 1.87
#